data_AF-I0JKE6-F1
#
_entry.id   AF-I0JKE6-F1
#
_cell.length_a   1.000
_cell.length_b   1.000
_cell.length_c   1.000
_cell.angle_alpha   90.00
_cell.angle_beta   90.00
_cell.angle_gamma   90.00
#
_symmetry.space_group_name_H-M   'P 1'
#
loop_
_entity.id
_entity.type
_entity.pdbx_description
1 polymer ?
#
loop_
_entity_poly.entity_id
_entity_poly.type
_entity_poly.pdbx_seq_one_letter_code
_entity_poly.pdbx_strand_id
1 'polypeptide(L)'
;MKRIWFYVIVCLQALFLILMSMSYYTMDEWGESIRLKTAPVDPRDPFYGDYVTLSYEVELVPTDKWNISSDIASGEKVYLLLEPGENDLYTLVQATVEKPDVSGAEVVLPARLDWHDPQRGVYMVDIGMERYFIEEGTGRQYEQNREDLIVEVIVAPWGQKKIDSVTTAE
;
A
#
# COMPACT_ATOMS: atom_id res chain seq x y z
N MET A 1 -17.02 10.59 -43.17
CA MET A 1 -16.92 11.13 -41.79
C MET A 1 -17.11 10.06 -40.71
N LYS A 2 -18.20 9.27 -40.70
CA LYS A 2 -18.46 8.23 -39.68
C LYS A 2 -17.36 7.16 -39.54
N ARG A 3 -16.74 6.73 -40.67
CA ARG A 3 -15.63 5.75 -40.66
C ARG A 3 -14.36 6.29 -40.02
N ILE A 4 -14.03 7.57 -40.22
CA ILE A 4 -12.85 8.21 -39.61
C ILE A 4 -13.05 8.30 -38.09
N TRP A 5 -14.24 8.69 -37.66
CA TRP A 5 -14.60 8.72 -36.23
C TRP A 5 -14.49 7.35 -35.56
N PHE A 6 -14.89 6.28 -36.25
CA PHE A 6 -14.72 4.92 -35.76
C PHE A 6 -13.23 4.59 -35.52
N TYR A 7 -12.35 4.85 -36.49
CA TYR A 7 -10.92 4.62 -36.33
C TYR A 7 -10.29 5.48 -35.23
N VAL A 8 -10.72 6.75 -35.10
CA VAL A 8 -10.25 7.64 -34.02
C VAL A 8 -10.61 7.08 -32.64
N ILE A 9 -11.85 6.60 -32.45
CA ILE A 9 -12.27 6.00 -31.18
C ILE A 9 -11.45 4.74 -30.88
N VAL A 10 -11.26 3.86 -31.86
CA VAL A 10 -10.45 2.64 -31.68
C VAL A 10 -9.00 2.98 -31.35
N CYS A 11 -8.40 3.98 -32.03
CA CYS A 11 -7.05 4.42 -31.72
C CYS A 11 -6.95 5.05 -30.32
N LEU A 12 -7.96 5.81 -29.89
CA LEU A 12 -8.00 6.40 -28.56
C LEU A 12 -8.09 5.33 -27.47
N GLN A 13 -8.89 4.27 -27.69
CA GLN A 13 -8.95 3.12 -26.78
C GLN A 13 -7.62 2.37 -26.71
N ALA A 14 -6.98 2.11 -27.85
CA ALA A 14 -5.67 1.47 -27.88
C ALA A 14 -4.60 2.33 -27.19
N LEU A 15 -4.61 3.64 -27.43
CA LEU A 15 -3.71 4.58 -26.79
C LEU A 15 -3.90 4.59 -25.26
N PHE A 16 -5.16 4.55 -24.79
CA PHE A 16 -5.46 4.48 -23.36
C PHE A 16 -4.87 3.22 -22.70
N LEU A 17 -4.98 2.06 -23.36
CA LEU A 17 -4.38 0.82 -22.86
C LEU A 17 -2.85 0.88 -22.84
N ILE A 18 -2.23 1.46 -23.87
CA ILE A 18 -0.78 1.66 -23.93
C ILE A 18 -0.32 2.58 -22.80
N LEU A 19 -1.01 3.68 -22.55
CA LEU A 19 -0.70 4.60 -21.46
C LEU A 19 -0.78 3.92 -20.08
N MET A 20 -1.83 3.12 -19.84
CA MET A 20 -1.98 2.32 -18.61
C MET A 20 -0.88 1.28 -18.44
N SER A 21 -0.49 0.59 -19.51
CA SER A 21 0.62 -0.36 -19.47
C SER A 21 1.94 0.36 -19.19
N MET A 22 2.19 1.49 -19.87
CA MET A 22 3.42 2.23 -19.73
C MET A 22 3.55 2.82 -18.32
N SER A 23 2.47 3.33 -17.73
CA SER A 23 2.48 3.82 -16.34
C SER A 23 2.88 2.73 -15.36
N TYR A 24 2.43 1.49 -15.58
CA TYR A 24 2.79 0.35 -14.73
C TYR A 24 4.27 -0.01 -14.85
N TYR A 25 4.83 -0.03 -16.06
CA TYR A 25 6.26 -0.33 -16.25
C TYR A 25 7.18 0.79 -15.75
N THR A 26 6.79 2.06 -15.92
CA THR A 26 7.58 3.18 -15.40
C THR A 26 7.62 3.24 -13.87
N MET A 27 6.77 2.44 -13.21
CA MET A 27 6.70 2.40 -11.77
C MET A 27 7.95 1.79 -11.14
N ASP A 28 8.62 0.85 -11.82
CA ASP A 28 9.88 0.29 -11.35
C ASP A 28 11.05 1.30 -11.48
N GLU A 29 10.94 2.31 -12.37
CA GLU A 29 11.98 3.35 -12.56
C GLU A 29 11.73 4.63 -11.76
N TRP A 30 10.47 5.03 -11.57
CA TRP A 30 10.08 6.29 -10.91
C TRP A 30 9.39 6.10 -9.57
N GLY A 31 9.06 4.86 -9.21
CA GLY A 31 8.53 4.54 -7.90
C GLY A 31 9.62 4.58 -6.84
N GLU A 32 9.22 5.00 -5.65
CA GLU A 32 10.08 4.97 -4.48
C GLU A 32 9.91 3.63 -3.77
N SER A 33 11.00 2.91 -3.55
CA SER A 33 10.97 1.65 -2.81
C SER A 33 10.98 1.95 -1.32
N ILE A 34 9.95 1.47 -0.62
CA ILE A 34 9.81 1.57 0.82
C ILE A 34 9.74 0.18 1.45
N ARG A 35 10.39 0.02 2.60
CA ARG A 35 10.32 -1.22 3.38
C ARG A 35 9.38 -1.05 4.56
N LEU A 36 8.32 -1.85 4.60
CA LEU A 36 7.30 -1.82 5.64
C LEU A 36 7.38 -3.08 6.50
N LYS A 37 7.26 -2.89 7.82
CA LYS A 37 7.20 -3.99 8.77
C LYS A 37 5.77 -4.52 8.91
N THR A 38 5.63 -5.84 8.89
CA THR A 38 4.33 -6.49 9.10
C THR A 38 3.98 -6.61 10.58
N ALA A 39 2.71 -6.44 10.91
CA ALA A 39 2.13 -6.82 12.19
C ALA A 39 1.77 -8.32 12.20
N PRO A 40 1.78 -8.98 13.38
CA PRO A 40 1.45 -10.40 13.48
C PRO A 40 -0.04 -10.66 13.20
N VAL A 41 -0.34 -11.60 12.29
CA VAL A 41 -1.71 -11.99 11.91
C VAL A 41 -1.93 -13.50 12.07
N ASP A 42 -3.01 -13.88 12.76
CA ASP A 42 -3.48 -15.26 12.95
C ASP A 42 -4.07 -15.82 11.62
N PRO A 43 -3.62 -16.98 11.09
CA PRO A 43 -4.06 -17.50 9.79
C PRO A 43 -5.56 -17.78 9.70
N ARG A 44 -6.14 -17.53 8.52
CA ARG A 44 -7.34 -18.24 8.05
C ARG A 44 -7.31 -18.61 6.56
N ASP A 45 -7.55 -19.90 6.37
CA ASP A 45 -8.17 -20.62 5.24
C ASP A 45 -7.23 -21.48 4.37
N PRO A 46 -7.11 -22.79 4.67
CA PRO A 46 -6.31 -23.76 3.91
C PRO A 46 -6.92 -24.18 2.55
N PHE A 47 -8.00 -23.53 2.08
CA PHE A 47 -8.74 -23.99 0.88
C PHE A 47 -8.76 -23.02 -0.32
N TYR A 48 -8.08 -21.87 -0.27
CA TYR A 48 -8.10 -20.87 -1.36
C TYR A 48 -6.77 -20.68 -2.13
N GLY A 49 -5.86 -21.64 -2.01
CA GLY A 49 -4.48 -21.55 -2.52
C GLY A 49 -3.53 -20.96 -1.49
N ASP A 50 -2.22 -21.02 -1.75
CA ASP A 50 -1.21 -20.51 -0.84
C ASP A 50 -1.09 -18.98 -0.98
N TYR A 51 -1.69 -18.23 -0.05
CA TYR A 51 -1.48 -16.79 0.10
C TYR A 51 -1.23 -16.44 1.57
N VAL A 52 -0.51 -15.34 1.80
CA VAL A 52 -0.24 -14.81 3.13
C VAL A 52 -1.02 -13.51 3.29
N THR A 53 -1.75 -13.41 4.39
CA THR A 53 -2.34 -12.14 4.83
C THR A 53 -1.27 -11.32 5.54
N LEU A 54 -0.95 -10.17 4.97
CA LEU A 54 -0.04 -9.17 5.51
C LEU A 54 -0.89 -8.10 6.20
N SER A 55 -0.59 -7.81 7.46
CA SER A 55 -1.01 -6.54 8.08
C SER A 55 0.25 -5.73 8.34
N TYR A 56 0.17 -4.41 8.29
CA TYR A 56 1.33 -3.55 8.44
C TYR A 56 1.23 -2.74 9.73
N GLU A 57 2.35 -2.52 10.41
CA GLU A 57 2.35 -1.72 11.65
C GLU A 57 1.88 -0.28 11.40
N VAL A 58 2.13 0.24 10.19
CA VAL A 58 1.70 1.57 9.74
C VAL A 58 0.20 1.71 9.49
N GLU A 59 -0.57 0.61 9.53
CA GLU A 59 -2.05 0.63 9.43
C GLU A 59 -2.71 1.08 10.72
N LEU A 60 -2.04 0.89 11.86
CA LEU A 60 -2.50 1.34 13.17
C LEU A 60 -1.96 2.74 13.44
N VAL A 61 -2.80 3.75 13.23
CA VAL A 61 -2.44 5.15 13.43
C VAL A 61 -2.96 5.65 14.79
N PRO A 62 -2.08 6.02 15.74
CA PRO A 62 -2.51 6.68 16.97
C PRO A 62 -3.16 8.03 16.67
N THR A 63 -4.19 8.42 17.44
CA THR A 63 -4.85 9.73 17.31
C THR A 63 -3.86 10.89 17.40
N ASP A 64 -2.79 10.76 18.18
CA ASP A 64 -1.76 11.81 18.34
C ASP A 64 -0.98 12.10 17.05
N LYS A 65 -0.88 11.11 16.14
CA LYS A 65 -0.25 11.24 14.82
C LYS A 65 -1.26 11.60 13.73
N TRP A 66 -2.53 11.78 14.10
CA TRP A 66 -3.58 12.07 13.15
C TRP A 66 -3.83 13.57 13.08
N ASN A 67 -3.58 14.17 11.90
CA ASN A 67 -3.84 15.59 11.67
C ASN A 67 -5.22 15.76 11.03
N ILE A 68 -6.25 15.76 11.86
CA ILE A 68 -7.66 15.94 11.49
C ILE A 68 -8.14 17.32 11.94
N SER A 69 -8.83 18.02 11.05
CA SER A 69 -9.68 19.17 11.38
C SER A 69 -11.19 18.85 11.36
N SER A 70 -11.59 17.68 10.83
CA SER A 70 -12.99 17.26 10.64
C SER A 70 -13.19 15.75 10.87
N ASP A 71 -14.40 15.36 11.31
CA ASP A 71 -14.80 13.94 11.38
C ASP A 71 -14.71 13.28 9.99
N ILE A 72 -13.83 12.27 9.87
CA ILE A 72 -13.64 11.47 8.64
C ILE A 72 -14.60 10.28 8.68
N ALA A 73 -15.21 9.95 7.54
CA ALA A 73 -16.01 8.74 7.40
C ALA A 73 -15.17 7.51 7.04
N SER A 74 -15.61 6.33 7.48
CA SER A 74 -15.06 5.05 7.01
C SER A 74 -15.13 4.97 5.47
N GLY A 75 -14.07 4.45 4.85
CA GLY A 75 -13.87 4.33 3.42
C GLY A 75 -13.24 5.56 2.75
N GLU A 76 -13.04 6.65 3.47
CA GLU A 76 -12.45 7.87 2.92
C GLU A 76 -10.95 7.69 2.62
N LYS A 77 -10.48 8.34 1.56
CA LYS A 77 -9.08 8.28 1.15
C LYS A 77 -8.24 9.13 2.11
N VAL A 78 -7.18 8.53 2.63
CA VAL A 78 -6.22 9.17 3.53
C VAL A 78 -4.81 9.00 2.98
N TYR A 79 -3.91 9.84 3.44
CA TYR A 79 -2.50 9.83 3.09
C TYR A 79 -1.66 9.64 4.35
N LEU A 80 -0.83 8.61 4.34
CA LEU A 80 0.15 8.34 5.38
C LEU A 80 1.48 8.95 4.94
N LEU A 81 2.04 9.82 5.76
CA LEU A 81 3.38 10.33 5.61
C LEU A 81 4.33 9.39 6.37
N LEU A 82 5.25 8.80 5.63
CA LEU A 82 6.23 7.86 6.15
C LEU A 82 7.64 8.47 6.05
N GLU A 83 8.48 8.20 7.03
CA GLU A 83 9.89 8.57 7.00
C GLU A 83 10.79 7.33 7.11
N PRO A 84 11.97 7.33 6.47
CA PRO A 84 12.94 6.25 6.61
C PRO A 84 13.49 6.24 8.04
N GLY A 85 13.22 5.15 8.76
CA GLY A 85 13.69 4.91 10.12
C GLY A 85 14.98 4.08 10.18
N GLU A 86 15.20 3.42 11.31
CA GLU A 86 16.32 2.49 11.47
C GLU A 86 16.19 1.30 10.52
N ASN A 87 17.33 0.85 9.98
CA ASN A 87 17.39 -0.21 8.96
C ASN A 87 16.57 0.07 7.69
N ASP A 88 16.25 1.35 7.38
CA ASP A 88 15.44 1.79 6.22
C ASP A 88 13.99 1.30 6.31
N LEU A 89 13.54 0.92 7.52
CA LEU A 89 12.14 0.61 7.77
C LEU A 89 11.37 1.92 7.86
N TYR A 90 10.38 2.06 7.01
CA TYR A 90 9.57 3.27 6.95
C TYR A 90 8.58 3.29 8.12
N THR A 91 8.62 4.37 8.90
CA THR A 91 7.76 4.54 10.06
C THR A 91 6.76 5.66 9.84
N LEU A 92 5.58 5.52 10.45
CA LEU A 92 4.51 6.51 10.32
C LEU A 92 4.85 7.79 11.07
N VAL A 93 4.92 8.91 10.35
CA VAL A 93 5.07 10.25 10.92
C VAL A 93 3.70 10.84 11.23
N GLN A 94 2.85 10.92 10.21
CA GLN A 94 1.56 11.60 10.30
C GLN A 94 0.55 10.98 9.31
N ALA A 95 -0.73 10.95 9.68
CA ALA A 95 -1.82 10.66 8.77
C ALA A 95 -2.67 11.92 8.54
N THR A 96 -3.09 12.14 7.29
CA THR A 96 -3.91 13.31 6.90
C THR A 96 -4.88 12.97 5.77
N VAL A 97 -5.95 13.75 5.63
CA VAL A 97 -6.94 13.64 4.55
C VAL A 97 -6.45 14.31 3.27
N GLU A 98 -5.77 15.44 3.42
CA GLU A 98 -5.22 16.19 2.30
C GLU A 98 -3.83 15.66 1.96
N LYS A 99 -3.45 15.67 0.68
CA LYS A 99 -2.14 15.18 0.29
C LYS A 99 -1.07 16.11 0.89
N PRO A 100 -0.22 15.63 1.82
CA PRO A 100 0.80 16.48 2.43
C PRO A 100 1.88 16.80 1.40
N ASP A 101 2.51 17.97 1.54
CA ASP A 101 3.74 18.28 0.84
C ASP A 101 4.88 17.45 1.44
N VAL A 102 5.62 16.79 0.57
CA VAL A 102 6.70 15.88 0.95
C VAL A 102 7.97 16.69 1.19
N SER A 103 8.60 16.55 2.35
CA SER A 103 9.85 17.24 2.67
C SER A 103 11.01 16.25 2.79
N GLY A 104 11.97 16.33 1.87
CA GLY A 104 13.19 15.52 1.95
C GLY A 104 12.99 14.08 1.48
N ALA A 105 13.18 13.11 2.38
CA ALA A 105 13.13 11.67 2.10
C ALA A 105 11.81 11.00 2.58
N GLU A 106 10.78 11.80 2.83
CA GLU A 106 9.47 11.29 3.24
C GLU A 106 8.73 10.68 2.05
N VAL A 107 7.85 9.71 2.31
CA VAL A 107 7.02 9.05 1.29
C VAL A 107 5.55 9.16 1.65
N VAL A 108 4.73 9.49 0.66
CA VAL A 108 3.28 9.56 0.83
C VAL A 108 2.63 8.29 0.34
N LEU A 109 2.10 7.51 1.27
CA LEU A 109 1.41 6.26 1.00
C LEU A 109 -0.11 6.47 1.06
N PRO A 110 -0.84 6.34 -0.06
CA PRO A 110 -2.30 6.44 -0.04
C PRO A 110 -2.93 5.21 0.61
N ALA A 111 -3.85 5.44 1.54
CA ALA A 111 -4.62 4.42 2.25
C ALA A 111 -6.11 4.80 2.32
N ARG A 112 -6.93 3.95 2.92
CA ARG A 112 -8.34 4.24 3.20
C ARG A 112 -8.61 4.07 4.68
N LEU A 113 -9.40 4.96 5.28
CA LEU A 113 -9.82 4.76 6.66
C LEU A 113 -10.77 3.55 6.73
N ASP A 114 -10.47 2.56 7.57
CA ASP A 114 -11.36 1.41 7.77
C ASP A 114 -12.29 1.69 8.97
N TRP A 115 -11.71 1.82 10.16
CA TRP A 115 -12.45 2.15 11.38
C TRP A 115 -11.63 2.98 12.35
N HIS A 116 -12.30 3.56 13.34
CA HIS A 116 -11.70 4.29 14.44
C HIS A 116 -12.24 3.74 15.77
N ASP A 117 -11.35 3.51 16.74
CA ASP A 117 -11.72 3.14 18.10
C ASP A 117 -11.47 4.33 19.06
N PRO A 118 -12.55 5.02 19.50
CA PRO A 118 -12.43 6.17 20.39
C PRO A 118 -11.93 5.81 21.79
N GLN A 119 -12.10 4.56 22.23
CA GLN A 119 -11.68 4.14 23.57
C GLN A 119 -10.19 3.88 23.62
N ARG A 120 -9.61 3.38 22.53
CA ARG A 120 -8.18 3.12 22.40
C ARG A 120 -7.41 4.29 21.79
N GLY A 121 -8.10 5.24 21.15
CA GLY A 121 -7.46 6.39 20.49
C GLY A 121 -6.63 5.97 19.29
N VAL A 122 -7.15 5.04 18.48
CA VAL A 122 -6.47 4.54 17.28
C VAL A 122 -7.39 4.53 16.07
N TYR A 123 -6.84 4.85 14.92
CA TYR A 123 -7.45 4.74 13.61
C TYR A 123 -6.81 3.55 12.88
N MET A 124 -7.63 2.67 12.32
CA MET A 124 -7.18 1.62 11.43
C MET A 124 -7.34 2.09 9.98
N VAL A 125 -6.28 1.98 9.20
CA VAL A 125 -6.30 2.28 7.77
C VAL A 125 -5.93 1.06 6.94
N ASP A 126 -6.58 0.90 5.80
CA ASP A 126 -6.31 -0.13 4.81
C ASP A 126 -5.35 0.42 3.74
N ILE A 127 -4.20 -0.21 3.60
CA ILE A 127 -3.24 0.09 2.52
C ILE A 127 -3.51 -0.83 1.32
N GLY A 128 -4.48 -1.75 1.35
CA GLY A 128 -4.90 -2.52 0.17
C GLY A 128 -3.80 -3.40 -0.42
N MET A 129 -2.78 -3.73 0.37
CA MET A 129 -1.67 -4.61 0.03
C MET A 129 -1.62 -5.79 1.01
N GLU A 130 -2.78 -6.22 1.49
CA GLU A 130 -2.91 -7.23 2.55
C GLU A 130 -2.72 -8.65 2.04
N ARG A 131 -2.76 -8.88 0.72
CA ARG A 131 -2.71 -10.23 0.15
C ARG A 131 -1.48 -10.39 -0.71
N TYR A 132 -0.60 -11.30 -0.28
CA TYR A 132 0.55 -11.72 -1.06
C TYR A 132 0.40 -13.17 -1.49
N PHE A 133 0.38 -13.38 -2.81
CA PHE A 133 0.24 -14.71 -3.40
C PHE A 133 1.62 -15.37 -3.49
N ILE A 134 1.74 -16.56 -2.92
CA ILE A 134 2.99 -17.32 -2.90
C ILE A 134 2.87 -18.55 -3.80
N GLU A 135 4.01 -19.09 -4.22
CA GLU A 135 4.04 -20.33 -4.99
C GLU A 135 3.58 -21.50 -4.12
N GLU A 136 2.82 -22.41 -4.74
CA GLU A 136 2.24 -23.57 -4.06
C GLU A 136 3.35 -24.44 -3.42
N GLY A 137 3.21 -24.75 -2.14
CA GLY A 137 4.17 -25.54 -1.36
C GLY A 137 5.26 -24.73 -0.64
N THR A 138 5.35 -23.41 -0.84
CA THR A 138 6.31 -22.53 -0.14
C THR A 138 5.75 -21.91 1.15
N GLY A 139 4.44 -22.09 1.43
CA GLY A 139 3.75 -21.46 2.56
C GLY A 139 4.43 -21.66 3.90
N ARG A 140 4.90 -22.88 4.21
CA ARG A 140 5.49 -23.21 5.52
C ARG A 140 6.67 -22.33 5.94
N GLN A 141 7.44 -21.77 4.99
CA GLN A 141 8.58 -20.90 5.32
C GLN A 141 8.11 -19.56 5.88
N TYR A 142 7.04 -19.00 5.30
CA TYR A 142 6.39 -17.79 5.78
C TYR A 142 5.52 -18.05 7.01
N GLU A 143 5.05 -19.28 7.21
CA GLU A 143 4.29 -19.66 8.41
C GLU A 143 5.11 -19.76 9.69
N GLN A 144 6.43 -19.97 9.60
CA GLN A 144 7.31 -20.15 10.76
C GLN A 144 7.93 -18.83 11.25
N ASN A 145 8.10 -17.85 10.36
CA ASN A 145 8.72 -16.56 10.66
C ASN A 145 7.71 -15.39 10.62
N ARG A 146 6.46 -15.64 11.03
CA ARG A 146 5.32 -14.72 10.90
C ARG A 146 5.43 -13.43 11.71
N GLU A 147 6.32 -13.39 12.70
CA GLU A 147 6.36 -12.27 13.65
C GLU A 147 7.15 -11.06 13.11
N ASP A 148 8.00 -11.24 12.09
CA ASP A 148 8.81 -10.16 11.53
C ASP A 148 9.02 -10.31 10.01
N LEU A 149 7.96 -10.20 9.21
CA LEU A 149 8.14 -10.04 7.76
C LEU A 149 8.38 -8.56 7.43
N ILE A 150 9.29 -8.33 6.49
CA ILE A 150 9.58 -7.04 5.89
C ILE A 150 9.10 -7.11 4.44
N VAL A 151 8.19 -6.21 4.09
CA VAL A 151 7.61 -6.14 2.75
C VAL A 151 8.19 -4.93 2.05
N GLU A 152 8.81 -5.15 0.90
CA GLU A 152 9.25 -4.09 0.02
C GLU A 152 8.11 -3.69 -0.92
N VAL A 153 7.77 -2.40 -0.90
CA VAL A 153 6.67 -1.82 -1.65
C VAL A 153 7.19 -0.69 -2.50
N ILE A 154 6.84 -0.70 -3.78
CA ILE A 154 7.11 0.42 -4.68
C ILE A 154 5.90 1.33 -4.69
N VAL A 155 6.09 2.60 -4.34
CA VAL A 155 5.05 3.64 -4.34
C VAL A 155 5.32 4.63 -5.47
N ALA A 156 4.38 4.74 -6.39
CA ALA A 156 4.48 5.69 -7.49
C ALA A 156 4.11 7.12 -7.06
N PRO A 157 4.69 8.17 -7.68
CA PRO A 157 4.31 9.57 -7.41
C PRO A 157 2.82 9.89 -7.64
N TRP A 158 2.16 9.11 -8.52
CA TRP A 158 0.72 9.22 -8.81
C TRP A 158 -0.16 8.37 -7.87
N GLY A 159 0.43 7.69 -6.89
CA GLY A 159 -0.26 6.94 -5.82
C GLY A 159 -0.63 5.50 -6.14
N GLN A 160 -0.13 4.93 -7.24
CA GLN A 160 -0.14 3.48 -7.41
C GLN A 160 0.88 2.85 -6.46
N LYS A 161 0.62 1.61 -6.05
CA LYS A 161 1.48 0.84 -5.14
C LYS A 161 1.53 -0.61 -5.59
N LYS A 162 2.69 -1.24 -5.41
CA LYS A 162 2.97 -2.63 -5.82
C LYS A 162 3.89 -3.26 -4.78
N ILE A 163 3.62 -4.50 -4.39
CA ILE A 163 4.55 -5.30 -3.58
C ILE A 163 5.63 -5.82 -4.54
N ASP A 164 6.89 -5.56 -4.21
CA ASP A 164 8.03 -6.05 -4.98
C ASP A 164 8.57 -7.37 -4.41
N SER A 165 8.81 -7.40 -3.08
CA SER A 165 9.33 -8.58 -2.41
C SER A 165 8.84 -8.69 -0.95
N VAL A 166 8.85 -9.91 -0.41
CA VAL A 166 8.60 -10.18 1.01
C VAL A 166 9.78 -10.97 1.54
N THR A 167 10.45 -10.41 2.54
CA THR A 167 11.64 -10.99 3.18
C THR A 167 11.39 -11.17 4.67
N THR A 168 12.04 -12.14 5.31
CA THR A 168 12.02 -12.27 6.78
C THR A 168 13.05 -11.32 7.40
N ALA A 169 12.72 -10.62 8.47
CA ALA A 169 13.70 -9.87 9.25
C ALA A 169 14.69 -10.86 9.89
N GLU A 170 15.97 -10.74 9.55
CA GLU A 170 17.08 -11.49 10.18
C GLU A 170 17.39 -10.99 11.61
#